data_AF-A0A5D2YGM6-F1
#
_entry.id   AF-A0A5D2YGM6-F1
#
_cell.length_a   1.000
_cell.length_b   1.000
_cell.length_c   1.000
_cell.angle_alpha   90.00
_cell.angle_beta   90.00
_cell.angle_gamma   90.00
#
_symmetry.space_group_name_H-M   'P 1'
#
loop_
_entity.id
_entity.type
_entity.pdbx_description
1 polymer ?
#
loop_
_entity_poly.entity_id
_entity_poly.type
_entity_poly.pdbx_seq_one_letter_code
_entity_poly.pdbx_strand_id
1 'polypeptide(L)'
;MDSNICSLNQLHQFSSCFIGLHSQNSKSTLKFSQSSTFNAFSPRELRPLRLGFRSNSPVVACRSVSEIETETSSPAAKRSVSVSPVYVPTPVNRDTRTPHSGYHFDGTTRQFFEGWYFKVSIPERKQSFCFMYSVENPAFKRTLTPLEMLQHGPRFTGVGAQVLGAKGKYICQYSEESQNFWGSRHELTLGNTFVANKASRPPSKVVPPQEFNRKVLEGFQVSPLWNQGFICDDGRTYYAKTVKTARWEYSTRPIYGWGDVGSKQKSTAGWAAALPIFEPHWQICMASGLSTGTCFSPSCFELLCIDFLLGFCWIEWDGERFEFQDAPSYSEKNWGGGFPRKWFWAQCNVFEGASGKISLTAAGGLRQLPGLTETFENTALIGVHYDGIFYEFVPWNGVVTWEIAQWGYWNIAAENKTHMVELEATTTDSGTTLRAPTVEAGLTPACLDTCLGDLTLKIWEKNVGGSKGKLILDVKSDMAALEVGGGPWFNTWKGKTTTPEVIKSALQVPIDVEGIFGLAPFLKPPGL
;
A
#
# COMPACT_ATOMS: atom_id res chain seq x y z
N MET A 1 -48.18 -24.50 -37.60
CA MET A 1 -47.26 -24.72 -38.73
C MET A 1 -45.96 -24.00 -38.40
N ASP A 2 -45.16 -24.63 -37.55
CA ASP A 2 -43.74 -25.01 -37.72
C ASP A 2 -42.78 -23.93 -38.25
N SER A 3 -41.86 -23.35 -37.45
CA SER A 3 -40.66 -23.89 -36.75
C SER A 3 -39.39 -23.90 -37.62
N ASN A 4 -38.32 -23.24 -37.13
CA ASN A 4 -36.87 -23.51 -37.25
C ASN A 4 -36.11 -22.20 -36.88
N ILE A 5 -35.49 -22.03 -35.71
CA ILE A 5 -34.24 -22.61 -35.19
C ILE A 5 -33.11 -22.62 -36.23
N CYS A 6 -32.12 -21.73 -36.06
CA CYS A 6 -30.72 -22.08 -36.28
C CYS A 6 -29.80 -21.20 -35.41
N SER A 7 -29.15 -21.86 -34.47
CA SER A 7 -28.01 -21.43 -33.68
C SER A 7 -26.73 -21.59 -34.49
N LEU A 8 -25.74 -20.70 -34.30
CA LEU A 8 -24.37 -20.91 -34.76
C LEU A 8 -23.38 -20.36 -33.73
N ASN A 9 -22.94 -21.27 -32.87
CA ASN A 9 -21.68 -21.22 -32.14
C ASN A 9 -20.52 -21.29 -33.14
N GLN A 10 -19.51 -20.44 -32.99
CA GLN A 10 -18.16 -20.75 -33.49
C GLN A 10 -17.13 -20.50 -32.40
N LEU A 11 -16.68 -21.62 -31.80
CA LEU A 11 -15.40 -21.75 -31.13
C LEU A 11 -14.30 -21.72 -32.20
N HIS A 12 -13.29 -20.86 -32.02
CA HIS A 12 -12.03 -20.99 -32.74
C HIS A 12 -11.11 -21.96 -31.99
N GLN A 13 -11.00 -23.18 -32.52
CA GLN A 13 -9.92 -24.12 -32.23
C GLN A 13 -8.65 -23.65 -32.95
N PHE A 14 -7.53 -23.53 -32.20
CA PHE A 14 -6.21 -23.44 -32.80
C PHE A 14 -5.64 -24.85 -33.01
N SER A 15 -5.28 -25.12 -34.27
CA SER A 15 -4.70 -26.35 -34.76
C SER A 15 -3.22 -26.46 -34.39
N SER A 16 -2.83 -27.65 -33.95
CA SER A 16 -1.45 -28.07 -33.67
C SER A 16 -0.72 -28.48 -34.95
N CYS A 17 0.40 -27.83 -35.28
CA CYS A 17 1.37 -28.36 -36.24
C CYS A 17 2.58 -28.90 -35.47
N PHE A 18 2.65 -30.23 -35.42
CA PHE A 18 3.85 -31.00 -35.07
C PHE A 18 4.90 -30.87 -36.19
N ILE A 19 6.12 -30.51 -35.81
CA ILE A 19 7.34 -30.86 -36.56
C ILE A 19 8.23 -31.62 -35.58
N GLY A 20 8.43 -32.90 -35.86
CA GLY A 20 9.20 -33.81 -35.04
C GLY A 20 10.70 -33.58 -35.18
N LEU A 21 11.40 -33.67 -34.05
CA LEU A 21 12.82 -33.96 -34.01
C LEU A 21 13.06 -35.08 -32.98
N HIS A 22 13.60 -36.17 -33.49
CA HIS A 22 14.06 -37.34 -32.77
C HIS A 22 15.05 -36.97 -31.66
N SER A 23 14.84 -37.47 -30.44
CA SER A 23 15.89 -37.53 -29.40
C SER A 23 16.15 -38.99 -29.05
N GLN A 24 17.36 -39.45 -29.36
CA GLN A 24 17.87 -40.77 -29.02
C GLN A 24 18.12 -40.89 -27.50
N ASN A 25 17.73 -42.04 -26.96
CA ASN A 25 18.16 -42.52 -25.67
C ASN A 25 19.69 -42.66 -25.62
N SER A 26 20.33 -42.03 -24.65
CA SER A 26 21.54 -42.59 -24.06
C SER A 26 21.53 -42.38 -22.54
N LYS A 27 21.47 -43.53 -21.84
CA LYS A 27 21.80 -43.64 -20.43
C LYS A 27 23.32 -43.47 -20.31
N SER A 28 23.79 -42.60 -19.42
CA SER A 28 25.13 -42.75 -18.86
C SER A 28 25.10 -42.58 -17.35
N THR A 29 25.55 -43.65 -16.71
CA THR A 29 25.76 -43.80 -15.27
C THR A 29 27.17 -43.29 -14.98
N LEU A 30 27.35 -42.28 -14.14
CA LEU A 30 28.66 -41.98 -13.55
C LEU A 30 28.51 -41.65 -12.07
N LYS A 31 29.10 -42.53 -11.27
CA LYS A 31 29.24 -42.47 -9.82
C LYS A 31 30.55 -41.75 -9.45
N PHE A 32 30.46 -40.95 -8.39
CA PHE A 32 31.46 -40.61 -7.37
C PHE A 32 32.82 -39.99 -7.78
N SER A 33 33.13 -38.85 -7.17
CA SER A 33 34.29 -38.78 -6.26
C SER A 33 34.09 -37.73 -5.16
N GLN A 34 34.30 -38.16 -3.92
CA GLN A 34 34.51 -37.32 -2.75
C GLN A 34 36.01 -36.99 -2.65
N SER A 35 36.35 -35.76 -2.27
CA SER A 35 37.57 -35.41 -1.52
C SER A 35 37.22 -34.18 -0.68
N SER A 36 37.03 -34.31 0.64
CA SER A 36 37.99 -34.43 1.76
C SER A 36 38.84 -33.17 2.01
N THR A 37 38.45 -32.49 3.11
CA THR A 37 39.26 -31.88 4.16
C THR A 37 40.16 -30.68 3.83
N PHE A 38 39.83 -29.52 4.41
CA PHE A 38 40.81 -28.65 5.05
C PHE A 38 40.26 -28.01 6.34
N ASN A 39 41.18 -27.83 7.28
CA ASN A 39 40.98 -27.84 8.72
C ASN A 39 40.49 -26.54 9.37
N ALA A 40 39.88 -26.77 10.53
CA ALA A 40 39.62 -25.87 11.65
C ALA A 40 40.74 -24.86 11.97
N PHE A 41 40.34 -23.62 12.27
CA PHE A 41 41.03 -22.76 13.23
C PHE A 41 39.98 -22.07 14.11
N SER A 42 40.09 -22.29 15.42
CA SER A 42 39.32 -21.62 16.48
C SER A 42 39.98 -20.29 16.90
N PRO A 43 39.24 -19.40 17.60
CA PRO A 43 39.46 -17.96 17.58
C PRO A 43 40.48 -17.46 18.62
N ARG A 44 41.17 -16.36 18.29
CA ARG A 44 41.96 -15.58 19.25
C ARG A 44 41.11 -14.45 19.83
N GLU A 45 41.07 -14.42 21.16
CA GLU A 45 40.52 -13.34 21.97
C GLU A 45 41.18 -11.99 21.66
N LEU A 46 40.35 -10.95 21.53
CA LEU A 46 40.79 -9.56 21.56
C LEU A 46 40.14 -8.86 22.77
N ARG A 47 40.99 -8.34 23.64
CA ARG A 47 40.65 -7.58 24.85
C ARG A 47 40.04 -6.21 24.48
N PRO A 48 39.07 -5.69 25.25
CA PRO A 48 38.49 -4.37 25.00
C PRO A 48 39.38 -3.25 25.52
N LEU A 49 39.64 -2.27 24.64
CA LEU A 49 40.23 -0.97 25.00
C LEU A 49 39.19 -0.11 25.73
N ARG A 50 39.49 0.22 26.99
CA ARG A 50 38.76 1.25 27.75
C ARG A 50 39.10 2.62 27.18
N LEU A 51 38.10 3.30 26.62
CA LEU A 51 38.12 4.74 26.40
C LEU A 51 36.93 5.35 27.16
N GLY A 52 37.24 5.94 28.31
CA GLY A 52 36.31 6.80 29.03
C GLY A 52 36.29 8.18 28.38
N PHE A 53 35.10 8.71 28.11
CA PHE A 53 34.90 10.13 27.93
C PHE A 53 33.68 10.60 28.69
N ARG A 54 33.87 11.80 29.26
CA ARG A 54 33.13 12.43 30.34
C ARG A 54 31.75 12.91 29.90
N SER A 55 30.84 12.81 30.86
CA SER A 55 29.59 13.55 30.98
C SER A 55 29.81 15.06 31.08
N ASN A 56 29.01 15.84 30.34
CA ASN A 56 28.20 16.99 30.82
C ASN A 56 27.98 18.03 29.70
N SER A 57 26.71 18.31 29.39
CA SER A 57 26.13 19.67 29.26
C SER A 57 24.60 19.59 29.07
N PRO A 58 23.85 20.63 29.44
CA PRO A 58 22.59 20.47 30.19
C PRO A 58 21.32 20.46 29.33
N VAL A 59 20.34 19.72 29.84
CA VAL A 59 18.94 19.73 29.39
C VAL A 59 18.29 21.04 29.83
N VAL A 60 17.82 21.85 28.87
CA VAL A 60 16.93 22.99 29.13
C VAL A 60 15.51 22.45 29.24
N ALA A 61 15.01 22.34 30.47
CA ALA A 61 13.63 22.03 30.78
C ALA A 61 12.84 23.33 30.94
N CYS A 62 11.92 23.61 30.02
CA CYS A 62 10.90 24.65 30.23
C CYS A 62 9.85 24.13 31.22
N ARG A 63 9.88 24.64 32.45
CA ARG A 63 8.79 24.53 33.43
C ARG A 63 7.67 25.49 33.02
N SER A 64 6.50 24.95 32.70
CA SER A 64 5.26 25.73 32.73
C SER A 64 4.80 25.85 34.18
N VAL A 65 4.69 27.09 34.66
CA VAL A 65 4.11 27.44 35.96
C VAL A 65 2.60 27.41 35.81
N SER A 66 1.96 26.63 36.68
CA SER A 66 0.52 26.61 36.88
C SER A 66 0.10 27.77 37.79
N GLU A 67 -0.61 28.76 37.25
CA GLU A 67 -1.41 29.68 38.07
C GLU A 67 -2.84 29.14 38.15
N ILE A 68 -3.30 29.05 39.40
CA ILE A 68 -4.64 28.63 39.80
C ILE A 68 -5.48 29.91 39.83
N GLU A 69 -6.48 30.00 38.97
CA GLU A 69 -7.64 30.87 39.19
C GLU A 69 -8.91 30.02 39.13
N THR A 70 -9.52 29.87 40.30
CA THR A 70 -10.88 29.41 40.54
C THR A 70 -11.87 30.39 39.95
N GLU A 71 -12.71 29.95 39.02
CA GLU A 71 -14.03 30.56 38.79
C GLU A 71 -15.04 29.56 38.18
N THR A 72 -16.30 29.90 38.39
CA THR A 72 -17.42 29.01 38.67
C THR A 72 -18.13 28.48 37.40
N SER A 73 -18.79 27.33 37.56
CA SER A 73 -19.47 26.51 36.55
C SER A 73 -20.50 27.19 35.62
N SER A 74 -20.47 26.82 34.33
CA SER A 74 -21.64 26.66 33.43
C SER A 74 -21.25 25.81 32.19
N PRO A 75 -22.08 24.86 31.70
CA PRO A 75 -21.70 23.95 30.62
C PRO A 75 -22.00 24.58 29.26
N ALA A 76 -21.13 25.46 28.77
CA ALA A 76 -21.13 25.83 27.37
C ALA A 76 -20.44 24.72 26.58
N ALA A 77 -21.18 24.08 25.67
CA ALA A 77 -20.66 23.12 24.73
C ALA A 77 -19.41 23.70 24.04
N LYS A 78 -18.24 23.11 24.31
CA LYS A 78 -17.01 23.40 23.58
C LYS A 78 -17.21 22.97 22.14
N ARG A 79 -17.70 23.88 21.29
CA ARG A 79 -17.54 23.79 19.84
C ARG A 79 -16.05 23.63 19.60
N SER A 80 -15.63 22.48 19.08
CA SER A 80 -14.28 22.30 18.59
C SER A 80 -14.05 23.38 17.54
N VAL A 81 -13.09 24.27 17.80
CA VAL A 81 -12.65 25.23 16.80
C VAL A 81 -12.01 24.38 15.69
N SER A 82 -12.71 24.23 14.58
CA SER A 82 -12.17 23.61 13.38
C SER A 82 -11.00 24.47 12.92
N VAL A 83 -9.79 23.92 12.92
CA VAL A 83 -8.59 24.59 12.42
C VAL A 83 -8.35 24.04 11.03
N SER A 84 -8.34 24.90 10.01
CA SER A 84 -7.94 24.49 8.67
C SER A 84 -6.54 23.87 8.71
N PRO A 85 -6.32 22.75 8.02
CA PRO A 85 -5.02 22.11 8.05
C PRO A 85 -4.00 23.01 7.34
N VAL A 86 -2.96 23.40 8.06
CA VAL A 86 -1.83 24.13 7.51
C VAL A 86 -0.81 23.11 7.01
N TYR A 87 -0.35 23.26 5.77
CA TYR A 87 0.73 22.42 5.25
C TYR A 87 1.98 22.59 6.10
N VAL A 88 2.52 21.47 6.58
CA VAL A 88 3.79 21.40 7.28
C VAL A 88 4.70 20.43 6.54
N PRO A 89 5.95 20.82 6.22
CA PRO A 89 6.92 19.88 5.67
C PRO A 89 7.04 18.64 6.54
N THR A 90 7.13 17.48 5.90
CA THR A 90 7.26 16.20 6.58
C THR A 90 8.51 16.18 7.48
N PRO A 91 8.36 16.00 8.81
CA PRO A 91 9.51 15.82 9.68
C PRO A 91 10.12 14.43 9.46
N VAL A 92 11.44 14.36 9.51
CA VAL A 92 12.21 13.12 9.25
C VAL A 92 11.92 12.04 10.28
N ASN A 93 11.79 12.42 11.55
CA ASN A 93 11.53 11.49 12.66
C ASN A 93 10.08 11.61 13.11
N ARG A 94 9.36 10.48 13.08
CA ARG A 94 7.97 10.34 13.53
C ARG A 94 7.77 8.96 14.12
N ASP A 95 7.04 8.88 15.23
CA ASP A 95 6.81 7.61 15.94
C ASP A 95 6.01 6.60 15.10
N THR A 96 5.17 7.09 14.19
CA THR A 96 4.33 6.27 13.31
C THR A 96 5.01 5.90 11.98
N ARG A 97 6.24 6.36 11.71
CA ARG A 97 6.95 6.04 10.46
C ARG A 97 7.25 4.56 10.42
N THR A 98 6.68 3.86 9.44
CA THR A 98 7.07 2.48 9.13
C THR A 98 8.44 2.48 8.43
N PRO A 99 9.28 1.47 8.66
CA PRO A 99 10.42 1.19 7.80
C PRO A 99 9.98 0.95 6.33
N HIS A 100 10.92 0.99 5.39
CA HIS A 100 10.67 0.73 3.95
C HIS A 100 9.71 1.71 3.25
N SER A 101 9.54 2.92 3.78
CA SER A 101 8.60 3.90 3.23
C SER A 101 9.12 4.63 1.98
N GLY A 102 10.44 4.66 1.74
CA GLY A 102 11.05 5.38 0.62
C GLY A 102 10.90 4.69 -0.74
N TYR A 103 11.22 5.38 -1.82
CA TYR A 103 11.23 4.84 -3.19
C TYR A 103 12.33 3.80 -3.40
N HIS A 104 11.97 2.62 -3.91
CA HIS A 104 12.81 1.42 -3.96
C HIS A 104 13.61 1.25 -5.26
N PHE A 105 13.43 2.12 -6.26
CA PHE A 105 14.17 1.98 -7.50
C PHE A 105 15.68 2.10 -7.28
N ASP A 106 16.41 1.10 -7.76
CA ASP A 106 17.85 0.92 -7.54
C ASP A 106 18.73 1.44 -8.68
N GLY A 107 18.13 2.03 -9.72
CA GLY A 107 18.85 2.53 -10.88
C GLY A 107 19.18 1.48 -11.95
N THR A 108 18.80 0.23 -11.75
CA THR A 108 19.10 -0.86 -12.69
C THR A 108 18.03 -1.00 -13.78
N THR A 109 18.34 -1.72 -14.85
CA THR A 109 17.42 -2.01 -15.97
C THR A 109 16.57 -3.27 -15.73
N ARG A 110 16.55 -3.80 -14.51
CA ARG A 110 15.70 -4.96 -14.17
C ARG A 110 14.23 -4.58 -14.34
N GLN A 111 13.38 -5.57 -14.57
CA GLN A 111 11.94 -5.32 -14.54
C GLN A 111 11.55 -4.80 -13.16
N PHE A 112 10.90 -3.64 -13.13
CA PHE A 112 10.54 -2.96 -11.90
C PHE A 112 9.26 -2.15 -12.06
N PHE A 113 8.43 -2.18 -11.03
CA PHE A 113 7.38 -1.21 -10.76
C PHE A 113 7.41 -0.84 -9.28
N GLU A 114 6.86 0.33 -8.96
CA GLU A 114 6.40 0.63 -7.61
C GLU A 114 5.02 1.30 -7.70
N GLY A 115 4.12 0.89 -6.81
CA GLY A 115 2.75 1.37 -6.73
C GLY A 115 2.41 1.79 -5.30
N TRP A 116 1.59 2.83 -5.16
CA TRP A 116 1.17 3.38 -3.87
C TRP A 116 -0.34 3.51 -3.84
N TYR A 117 -0.93 3.24 -2.69
CA TYR A 117 -2.37 3.31 -2.45
C TYR A 117 -2.64 4.15 -1.20
N PHE A 118 -3.57 5.09 -1.32
CA PHE A 118 -4.04 5.93 -0.22
C PHE A 118 -5.57 5.92 -0.21
N LYS A 119 -6.19 5.70 0.94
CA LYS A 119 -7.65 5.75 1.08
C LYS A 119 -8.08 6.79 2.10
N VAL A 120 -9.14 7.50 1.79
CA VAL A 120 -9.92 8.33 2.71
C VAL A 120 -11.36 7.83 2.69
N SER A 121 -11.88 7.44 3.85
CA SER A 121 -13.28 7.05 4.03
C SER A 121 -14.03 8.18 4.72
N ILE A 122 -15.18 8.59 4.17
CA ILE A 122 -16.05 9.65 4.70
C ILE A 122 -17.34 8.98 5.18
N PRO A 123 -17.41 8.55 6.46
CA PRO A 123 -18.52 7.76 6.98
C PRO A 123 -19.87 8.47 6.86
N GLU A 124 -19.90 9.78 7.06
CA GLU A 124 -21.12 10.61 7.00
C GLU A 124 -21.76 10.59 5.61
N ARG A 125 -20.96 10.30 4.58
CA ARG A 125 -21.42 10.22 3.18
C ARG A 125 -21.50 8.76 2.69
N LYS A 126 -21.04 7.80 3.48
CA LYS A 126 -20.82 6.40 3.05
C LYS A 126 -20.07 6.31 1.72
N GLN A 127 -19.02 7.12 1.57
CA GLN A 127 -18.15 7.12 0.39
C GLN A 127 -16.70 6.97 0.81
N SER A 128 -15.90 6.35 -0.04
CA SER A 128 -14.44 6.35 0.08
C SER A 128 -13.80 6.85 -1.22
N PHE A 129 -12.60 7.40 -1.09
CA PHE A 129 -11.74 7.78 -2.19
C PHE A 129 -10.41 7.06 -2.04
N CYS A 130 -10.06 6.27 -3.04
CA CYS A 130 -8.81 5.53 -3.14
C CYS A 130 -7.97 6.20 -4.22
N PHE A 131 -6.79 6.69 -3.86
CA PHE A 131 -5.81 7.28 -4.76
C PHE A 131 -4.70 6.27 -4.99
N MET A 132 -4.46 5.91 -6.24
CA MET A 132 -3.39 4.98 -6.60
C MET A 132 -2.41 5.65 -7.55
N TYR A 133 -1.13 5.49 -7.27
CA TYR A 133 -0.05 5.97 -8.12
C TYR A 133 0.84 4.81 -8.51
N SER A 134 1.43 4.84 -9.70
CA SER A 134 2.40 3.83 -10.12
C SER A 134 3.49 4.42 -10.98
N VAL A 135 4.66 3.78 -10.96
CA VAL A 135 5.74 4.01 -11.92
C VAL A 135 6.27 2.67 -12.41
N GLU A 136 6.52 2.56 -13.70
CA GLU A 136 7.01 1.34 -14.35
C GLU A 136 8.33 1.58 -15.07
N ASN A 137 9.29 0.69 -14.84
CA ASN A 137 10.63 0.64 -15.44
C ASN A 137 11.29 2.03 -15.62
N PRO A 138 11.46 2.81 -14.53
CA PRO A 138 11.97 4.20 -14.55
C PRO A 138 13.40 4.35 -15.08
N ALA A 139 14.14 3.25 -15.26
CA ALA A 139 15.40 3.23 -16.00
C ALA A 139 15.24 3.75 -17.44
N PHE A 140 14.06 3.56 -18.03
CA PHE A 140 13.69 4.03 -19.35
C PHE A 140 12.65 5.15 -19.20
N LYS A 141 13.06 6.38 -19.53
CA LYS A 141 12.21 7.58 -19.35
C LYS A 141 11.06 7.68 -20.36
N ARG A 142 11.11 6.87 -21.40
CA ARG A 142 10.20 6.82 -22.56
C ARG A 142 10.10 5.37 -23.01
N THR A 143 9.18 5.11 -23.93
CA THR A 143 9.05 3.80 -24.58
C THR A 143 10.38 3.35 -25.18
N LEU A 144 10.66 2.05 -25.03
CA LEU A 144 11.92 1.47 -25.45
C LEU A 144 12.07 1.56 -26.96
N THR A 145 13.27 1.94 -27.41
CA THR A 145 13.67 1.83 -28.80
C THR A 145 13.83 0.36 -29.21
N PRO A 146 13.80 0.02 -30.51
CA PRO A 146 14.03 -1.36 -30.97
C PRO A 146 15.34 -1.98 -30.46
N LEU A 147 16.39 -1.16 -30.30
CA LEU A 147 17.69 -1.62 -29.77
C LEU A 147 17.60 -1.95 -28.27
N GLU A 148 16.94 -1.10 -27.47
CA GLU A 148 16.72 -1.36 -26.04
C GLU A 148 15.83 -2.57 -25.83
N MET A 149 14.81 -2.77 -26.67
CA MET A 149 13.98 -3.98 -26.65
C MET A 149 14.79 -5.24 -26.93
N LEU A 150 15.74 -5.19 -27.88
CA LEU A 150 16.62 -6.33 -28.17
C LEU A 150 17.56 -6.64 -26.99
N GLN A 151 18.06 -5.61 -26.31
CA GLN A 151 19.02 -5.76 -25.22
C GLN A 151 18.37 -6.18 -23.90
N HIS A 152 17.19 -5.65 -23.59
CA HIS A 152 16.56 -5.82 -22.27
C HIS A 152 15.29 -6.68 -22.32
N GLY A 153 14.77 -7.00 -23.51
CA GLY A 153 13.45 -7.58 -23.68
C GLY A 153 12.33 -6.55 -23.57
N PRO A 154 11.05 -6.97 -23.72
CA PRO A 154 9.91 -6.08 -23.62
C PRO A 154 9.77 -5.51 -22.20
N ARG A 155 9.51 -4.20 -22.11
CA ARG A 155 9.25 -3.48 -20.86
C ARG A 155 8.17 -2.44 -21.08
N PHE A 156 7.33 -2.25 -20.07
CA PHE A 156 6.35 -1.18 -20.02
C PHE A 156 6.93 -0.02 -19.22
N THR A 157 6.85 1.18 -19.76
CA THR A 157 7.35 2.39 -19.10
C THR A 157 6.19 3.31 -18.85
N GLY A 158 6.21 4.03 -17.74
CA GLY A 158 5.22 5.06 -17.53
C GLY A 158 4.94 5.39 -16.08
N VAL A 159 3.97 6.28 -15.92
CA VAL A 159 3.46 6.75 -14.63
C VAL A 159 1.94 6.79 -14.72
N GLY A 160 1.27 6.17 -13.74
CA GLY A 160 -0.17 6.19 -13.60
C GLY A 160 -0.62 6.98 -12.37
N ALA A 161 -1.72 7.71 -12.51
CA ALA A 161 -2.51 8.21 -11.40
C ALA A 161 -3.96 7.76 -11.60
N GLN A 162 -4.53 7.13 -10.58
CA GLN A 162 -5.85 6.53 -10.62
C GLN A 162 -6.62 6.93 -9.37
N VAL A 163 -7.93 7.17 -9.49
CA VAL A 163 -8.81 7.41 -8.34
C VAL A 163 -10.08 6.58 -8.49
N LEU A 164 -10.33 5.70 -7.52
CA LEU A 164 -11.64 5.08 -7.30
C LEU A 164 -12.37 5.94 -6.28
N GLY A 165 -13.48 6.55 -6.67
CA GLY A 165 -14.17 7.56 -5.87
C GLY A 165 -15.65 7.25 -5.65
N ALA A 166 -16.36 8.30 -5.24
CA ALA A 166 -17.77 8.20 -4.89
C ALA A 166 -18.62 7.56 -5.99
N LYS A 167 -19.59 6.73 -5.57
CA LYS A 167 -20.55 6.01 -6.43
C LYS A 167 -19.89 4.98 -7.37
N GLY A 168 -18.76 4.40 -6.96
CA GLY A 168 -18.03 3.40 -7.75
C GLY A 168 -17.54 3.93 -9.10
N LYS A 169 -17.32 5.25 -9.18
CA LYS A 169 -16.77 5.87 -10.40
C LYS A 169 -15.25 5.86 -10.33
N TYR A 170 -14.64 5.90 -11.49
CA TYR A 170 -13.21 5.77 -11.67
C TYR A 170 -12.64 6.91 -12.51
N ILE A 171 -11.35 7.18 -12.39
CA ILE A 171 -10.59 8.04 -13.31
C ILE A 171 -9.15 7.55 -13.32
N CYS A 172 -8.55 7.51 -14.50
CA CYS A 172 -7.15 7.13 -14.67
C CYS A 172 -6.52 8.07 -15.69
N GLN A 173 -5.37 8.62 -15.33
CA GLN A 173 -4.49 9.34 -16.25
C GLN A 173 -3.14 8.61 -16.29
N TYR A 174 -2.67 8.31 -17.49
CA TYR A 174 -1.46 7.52 -17.69
C TYR A 174 -0.57 8.12 -18.78
N SER A 175 0.73 8.18 -18.48
CA SER A 175 1.79 8.57 -19.41
C SER A 175 2.76 7.40 -19.59
N GLU A 176 3.16 7.11 -20.83
CA GLU A 176 4.23 6.15 -21.11
C GLU A 176 5.63 6.71 -20.80
N GLU A 177 5.71 8.02 -20.56
CA GLU A 177 6.92 8.72 -20.15
C GLU A 177 6.95 8.95 -18.64
N SER A 178 8.11 8.76 -18.04
CA SER A 178 8.36 8.91 -16.60
C SER A 178 9.35 10.03 -16.26
N GLN A 179 9.70 10.87 -17.23
CA GLN A 179 10.72 11.92 -17.07
C GLN A 179 10.41 12.97 -15.98
N ASN A 180 9.13 13.19 -15.67
CA ASN A 180 8.67 14.14 -14.66
C ASN A 180 8.31 13.48 -13.32
N PHE A 181 8.47 12.16 -13.22
CA PHE A 181 8.29 11.45 -11.97
C PHE A 181 9.49 11.64 -11.04
N TRP A 182 9.22 11.73 -9.76
CA TRP A 182 10.23 11.69 -8.72
C TRP A 182 9.69 10.99 -7.47
N GLY A 183 10.59 10.33 -6.74
CA GLY A 183 10.31 9.71 -5.45
C GLY A 183 11.52 9.88 -4.53
N SER A 184 11.27 10.17 -3.25
CA SER A 184 12.35 10.24 -2.26
C SER A 184 12.81 8.84 -1.89
N ARG A 185 14.12 8.62 -1.93
CA ARG A 185 14.74 7.33 -1.62
C ARG A 185 14.50 6.83 -0.19
N HIS A 186 14.27 7.75 0.75
CA HIS A 186 14.24 7.46 2.20
C HIS A 186 12.95 7.93 2.89
N GLU A 187 11.99 8.47 2.15
CA GLU A 187 10.74 8.99 2.71
C GLU A 187 9.59 8.70 1.75
N LEU A 188 8.39 8.45 2.30
CA LEU A 188 7.17 8.26 1.50
C LEU A 188 6.72 9.62 0.95
N THR A 189 7.49 10.12 -0.01
CA THR A 189 7.19 11.32 -0.77
C THR A 189 7.48 11.07 -2.23
N LEU A 190 6.55 11.47 -3.07
CA LEU A 190 6.60 11.23 -4.51
C LEU A 190 5.72 12.24 -5.23
N GLY A 191 5.92 12.35 -6.54
CA GLY A 191 5.05 13.15 -7.38
C GLY A 191 5.34 12.95 -8.85
N ASN A 192 4.40 13.42 -9.67
CA ASN A 192 4.53 13.47 -11.11
C ASN A 192 3.83 14.71 -11.67
N THR A 193 4.36 15.22 -12.76
CA THR A 193 3.73 16.26 -13.57
C THR A 193 3.38 15.69 -14.93
N PHE A 194 2.09 15.51 -15.22
CA PHE A 194 1.60 15.15 -16.54
C PHE A 194 1.60 16.38 -17.46
N VAL A 195 1.06 17.50 -16.96
CA VAL A 195 1.01 18.77 -17.68
C VAL A 195 1.55 19.88 -16.79
N ALA A 196 2.63 20.50 -17.22
CA ALA A 196 3.23 21.65 -16.55
C ALA A 196 2.62 22.97 -17.07
N ASN A 197 2.63 24.00 -16.22
CA ASN A 197 2.34 25.35 -16.66
C ASN A 197 3.47 25.83 -17.60
N LYS A 198 3.14 26.43 -18.76
CA LYS A 198 4.08 26.76 -19.86
C LYS A 198 5.33 27.53 -19.42
N ALA A 199 5.25 28.33 -18.36
CA ALA A 199 6.35 29.14 -17.84
C ALA A 199 7.11 28.50 -16.67
N SER A 200 6.80 27.25 -16.30
CA SER A 200 7.30 26.61 -15.09
C SER A 200 8.00 25.28 -15.38
N ARG A 201 9.12 25.05 -14.69
CA ARG A 201 9.75 23.74 -14.64
C ARG A 201 8.94 22.82 -13.68
N PRO A 202 8.65 21.56 -14.08
CA PRO A 202 8.08 20.56 -13.19
C PRO A 202 8.85 20.43 -11.87
N PRO A 203 8.17 20.30 -10.71
CA PRO A 203 8.83 19.96 -9.46
C PRO A 203 9.58 18.62 -9.57
N SER A 204 10.73 18.53 -8.90
CA SER A 204 11.52 17.28 -8.78
C SER A 204 11.60 16.77 -7.33
N LYS A 205 10.82 17.38 -6.44
CA LYS A 205 10.67 17.07 -5.02
C LYS A 205 9.38 17.73 -4.52
N VAL A 206 8.94 17.38 -3.31
CA VAL A 206 7.80 18.03 -2.66
C VAL A 206 8.04 19.54 -2.60
N VAL A 207 7.04 20.31 -2.99
CA VAL A 207 7.00 21.77 -2.85
C VAL A 207 5.77 22.19 -2.06
N PRO A 208 5.71 23.41 -1.49
CA PRO A 208 4.49 23.91 -0.86
C PRO A 208 3.27 23.82 -1.80
N PRO A 209 2.05 23.55 -1.29
CA PRO A 209 0.87 23.31 -2.11
C PRO A 209 0.58 24.43 -3.12
N GLN A 210 0.76 25.69 -2.72
CA GLN A 210 0.55 26.85 -3.58
C GLN A 210 1.58 26.91 -4.72
N GLU A 211 2.83 26.50 -4.45
CA GLU A 211 3.85 26.41 -5.49
C GLU A 211 3.52 25.28 -6.47
N PHE A 212 3.06 24.13 -5.98
CA PHE A 212 2.62 23.02 -6.81
C PHE A 212 1.47 23.46 -7.74
N ASN A 213 0.40 24.06 -7.17
CA ASN A 213 -0.79 24.50 -7.91
C ASN A 213 -0.46 25.55 -8.99
N ARG A 214 0.61 26.34 -8.81
CA ARG A 214 1.09 27.29 -9.84
C ARG A 214 1.86 26.61 -10.97
N LYS A 215 2.63 25.57 -10.66
CA LYS A 215 3.57 24.91 -11.58
C LYS A 215 2.96 23.73 -12.34
N VAL A 216 2.04 23.00 -11.72
CA VAL A 216 1.48 21.74 -12.21
C VAL A 216 0.01 21.95 -12.55
N LEU A 217 -0.33 21.82 -13.84
CA LEU A 217 -1.71 21.89 -14.30
C LEU A 217 -2.40 20.54 -14.09
N GLU A 218 -1.73 19.44 -14.41
CA GLU A 218 -2.21 18.06 -14.19
C GLU A 218 -1.07 17.21 -13.61
N GLY A 219 -1.33 16.50 -12.52
CA GLY A 219 -0.32 15.77 -11.78
C GLY A 219 -0.69 15.61 -10.31
N PHE A 220 0.26 15.10 -9.53
CA PHE A 220 0.08 14.87 -8.09
C PHE A 220 1.39 15.04 -7.34
N GLN A 221 1.29 15.33 -6.04
CA GLN A 221 2.38 15.15 -5.10
C GLN A 221 1.83 14.61 -3.78
N VAL A 222 2.63 13.77 -3.14
CA VAL A 222 2.26 13.12 -1.88
C VAL A 222 3.41 13.17 -0.90
N SER A 223 3.06 13.29 0.37
CA SER A 223 3.88 13.04 1.54
C SER A 223 3.03 12.27 2.57
N PRO A 224 3.60 11.78 3.69
CA PRO A 224 2.80 11.05 4.66
C PRO A 224 1.76 11.92 5.39
N LEU A 225 1.88 13.24 5.31
CA LEU A 225 1.00 14.20 5.97
C LEU A 225 0.13 15.00 5.00
N TRP A 226 0.32 14.83 3.70
CA TRP A 226 -0.31 15.67 2.69
C TRP A 226 -0.45 14.95 1.35
N ASN A 227 -1.62 15.04 0.73
CA ASN A 227 -1.86 14.52 -0.60
C ASN A 227 -2.63 15.57 -1.42
N GLN A 228 -2.12 15.90 -2.60
CA GLN A 228 -2.81 16.81 -3.53
C GLN A 228 -2.58 16.41 -4.98
N GLY A 229 -3.51 16.81 -5.84
CA GLY A 229 -3.38 16.66 -7.27
C GLY A 229 -4.63 17.05 -8.04
N PHE A 230 -4.47 16.98 -9.36
CA PHE A 230 -5.54 17.18 -10.32
C PHE A 230 -5.26 16.31 -11.54
N ILE A 231 -6.23 15.50 -11.94
CA ILE A 231 -6.17 14.68 -13.14
C ILE A 231 -7.47 14.78 -13.95
N CYS A 232 -7.33 14.58 -15.25
CA CYS A 232 -8.42 14.57 -16.21
C CYS A 232 -8.54 13.18 -16.83
N ASP A 233 -9.75 12.79 -17.24
CA ASP A 233 -9.93 11.60 -18.05
C ASP A 233 -9.22 11.77 -19.40
N ASP A 234 -8.34 10.83 -19.73
CA ASP A 234 -7.59 10.81 -20.99
C ASP A 234 -8.32 10.02 -22.10
N GLY A 235 -9.52 9.51 -21.81
CA GLY A 235 -10.36 8.76 -22.74
C GLY A 235 -9.94 7.29 -22.93
N ARG A 236 -8.93 6.80 -22.19
CA ARG A 236 -8.46 5.41 -22.30
C ARG A 236 -9.18 4.46 -21.35
N THR A 237 -10.06 4.98 -20.50
CA THR A 237 -10.83 4.21 -19.51
C THR A 237 -12.22 3.83 -20.07
N TYR A 238 -12.25 2.96 -21.09
CA TYR A 238 -13.50 2.54 -21.76
C TYR A 238 -14.24 1.39 -21.04
N TYR A 239 -13.58 0.74 -20.08
CA TYR A 239 -14.04 -0.48 -19.41
C TYR A 239 -14.66 -0.23 -18.02
N ALA A 240 -14.71 1.03 -17.56
CA ALA A 240 -15.24 1.42 -16.26
C ALA A 240 -16.05 2.72 -16.36
N LYS A 241 -16.88 2.99 -15.34
CA LYS A 241 -17.67 4.21 -15.27
C LYS A 241 -16.80 5.39 -14.83
N THR A 242 -16.58 6.34 -15.71
CA THR A 242 -15.58 7.40 -15.50
C THR A 242 -16.17 8.76 -15.10
N VAL A 243 -15.39 9.60 -14.42
CA VAL A 243 -15.63 11.04 -14.23
C VAL A 243 -14.70 11.88 -15.10
N LYS A 244 -15.10 13.10 -15.46
CA LYS A 244 -14.29 13.96 -16.34
C LYS A 244 -13.01 14.46 -15.69
N THR A 245 -13.10 14.84 -14.41
CA THR A 245 -12.00 15.43 -13.65
C THR A 245 -12.08 15.01 -12.19
N ALA A 246 -10.92 14.99 -11.54
CA ALA A 246 -10.79 14.87 -10.10
C ALA A 246 -9.72 15.84 -9.59
N ARG A 247 -10.05 16.62 -8.56
CA ARG A 247 -9.11 17.48 -7.83
C ARG A 247 -9.13 17.10 -6.36
N TRP A 248 -7.98 17.06 -5.72
CA TRP A 248 -7.93 16.82 -4.28
C TRP A 248 -6.78 17.57 -3.66
N GLU A 249 -6.96 17.95 -2.41
CA GLU A 249 -5.90 18.45 -1.54
C GLU A 249 -6.39 18.23 -0.11
N TYR A 250 -5.63 17.47 0.67
CA TYR A 250 -5.97 17.15 2.06
C TYR A 250 -4.73 16.83 2.89
N SER A 251 -4.86 17.02 4.19
CA SER A 251 -3.85 16.62 5.17
C SER A 251 -4.21 15.29 5.80
N THR A 252 -3.20 14.60 6.34
CA THR A 252 -3.39 13.35 7.08
C THR A 252 -2.57 13.39 8.36
N ARG A 253 -3.19 12.97 9.46
CA ARG A 253 -2.54 12.69 10.74
C ARG A 253 -2.48 11.18 10.95
N PRO A 254 -1.31 10.54 10.78
CA PRO A 254 -1.16 9.11 11.06
C PRO A 254 -1.46 8.80 12.52
N ILE A 255 -2.10 7.65 12.75
CA ILE A 255 -2.46 7.12 14.07
C ILE A 255 -1.73 5.80 14.32
N TYR A 256 -1.80 4.87 13.37
CA TYR A 256 -1.14 3.56 13.44
C TYR A 256 -0.25 3.32 12.22
N GLY A 257 0.99 2.89 12.45
CA GLY A 257 1.84 2.25 11.45
C GLY A 257 1.62 0.74 11.46
N TRP A 258 2.70 -0.04 11.49
CA TRP A 258 2.68 -1.50 11.65
C TRP A 258 3.35 -1.94 12.96
N GLY A 259 2.60 -1.88 14.06
CA GLY A 259 3.06 -2.18 15.41
C GLY A 259 2.08 -1.66 16.47
N ASP A 260 2.36 -1.93 17.75
CA ASP A 260 1.58 -1.39 18.87
C ASP A 260 1.73 0.13 18.97
N VAL A 261 0.75 0.79 19.58
CA VAL A 261 0.78 2.24 19.81
C VAL A 261 1.92 2.62 20.74
N GLY A 262 2.70 3.63 20.37
CA GLY A 262 3.85 4.08 21.15
C GLY A 262 5.06 3.15 21.09
N SER A 263 5.00 2.07 20.29
CA SER A 263 6.11 1.14 20.07
C SER A 263 6.83 1.39 18.74
N LYS A 264 8.00 0.74 18.55
CA LYS A 264 8.74 0.75 17.28
C LYS A 264 7.87 0.08 16.20
N GLN A 265 7.58 0.83 15.14
CA GLN A 265 6.89 0.31 13.96
C GLN A 265 7.81 -0.61 13.13
N LYS A 266 7.21 -1.59 12.47
CA LYS A 266 7.92 -2.69 11.79
C LYS A 266 7.68 -2.66 10.28
N SER A 267 8.54 -3.35 9.53
CA SER A 267 8.28 -3.71 8.14
C SER A 267 7.18 -4.77 8.09
N THR A 268 6.12 -4.54 7.30
CA THR A 268 5.02 -5.51 7.14
C THR A 268 5.54 -6.83 6.57
N ALA A 269 6.46 -6.77 5.61
CA ALA A 269 7.05 -7.94 4.97
C ALA A 269 8.36 -8.40 5.64
N GLY A 270 8.65 -7.90 6.85
CA GLY A 270 9.88 -8.20 7.58
C GLY A 270 11.14 -7.60 6.93
N TRP A 271 12.31 -7.96 7.45
CA TRP A 271 13.59 -7.43 6.98
C TRP A 271 13.95 -7.89 5.56
N ALA A 272 13.39 -9.03 5.12
CA ALA A 272 13.61 -9.58 3.78
C ALA A 272 13.10 -8.66 2.66
N ALA A 273 12.18 -7.74 2.98
CA ALA A 273 11.72 -6.68 2.08
C ALA A 273 12.85 -5.76 1.57
N ALA A 274 14.03 -5.81 2.20
CA ALA A 274 15.23 -5.11 1.75
C ALA A 274 15.90 -5.77 0.53
N LEU A 275 15.53 -7.01 0.17
CA LEU A 275 16.23 -7.82 -0.83
C LEU A 275 15.34 -8.04 -2.07
N PRO A 276 15.77 -7.62 -3.27
CA PRO A 276 14.98 -7.79 -4.51
C PRO A 276 14.57 -9.23 -4.85
N ILE A 277 15.25 -10.22 -4.27
CA ILE A 277 15.01 -11.64 -4.54
C ILE A 277 13.65 -12.15 -4.02
N PHE A 278 13.01 -11.44 -3.07
CA PHE A 278 11.70 -11.82 -2.51
C PHE A 278 10.53 -11.00 -3.09
N GLU A 279 10.73 -10.37 -4.23
CA GLU A 279 9.69 -9.59 -4.92
C GLU A 279 8.55 -10.48 -5.49
N PRO A 280 7.35 -9.92 -5.69
CA PRO A 280 6.93 -8.58 -5.26
C PRO A 280 6.79 -8.46 -3.73
N HIS A 281 7.02 -7.24 -3.25
CA HIS A 281 6.87 -6.85 -1.86
C HIS A 281 5.65 -5.95 -1.67
N TRP A 282 5.26 -5.82 -0.41
CA TRP A 282 4.13 -5.02 0.04
C TRP A 282 4.41 -4.47 1.44
N GLN A 283 3.99 -3.22 1.68
CA GLN A 283 4.19 -2.52 2.95
C GLN A 283 2.97 -1.67 3.27
N ILE A 284 2.45 -1.82 4.49
CA ILE A 284 1.51 -0.85 5.05
C ILE A 284 2.32 0.35 5.52
N CYS A 285 2.03 1.52 4.94
CA CYS A 285 2.66 2.77 5.30
C CYS A 285 1.92 3.46 6.46
N MET A 286 0.61 3.24 6.55
CA MET A 286 -0.25 3.74 7.62
C MET A 286 -1.49 2.85 7.71
N ALA A 287 -1.61 2.06 8.79
CA ALA A 287 -2.79 1.23 9.02
C ALA A 287 -4.01 2.09 9.38
N SER A 288 -3.81 3.18 10.10
CA SER A 288 -4.88 4.13 10.39
C SER A 288 -4.34 5.55 10.46
N GLY A 289 -5.07 6.48 9.86
CA GLY A 289 -4.86 7.92 9.99
C GLY A 289 -6.18 8.67 10.02
N LEU A 290 -6.10 9.97 10.28
CA LEU A 290 -7.23 10.89 10.22
C LEU A 290 -6.93 11.99 9.20
N SER A 291 -7.70 12.02 8.12
CA SER A 291 -7.53 12.97 7.02
C SER A 291 -8.50 14.14 7.15
N THR A 292 -8.05 15.33 6.83
CA THR A 292 -8.88 16.55 6.85
C THR A 292 -8.73 17.30 5.54
N GLY A 293 -9.87 17.51 4.88
CA GLY A 293 -10.06 18.34 3.71
C GLY A 293 -11.25 19.27 3.96
N THR A 294 -11.02 20.42 4.59
CA THR A 294 -12.04 21.45 4.83
C THR A 294 -11.57 22.83 4.38
N CYS A 295 -12.46 23.68 3.87
CA CYS A 295 -12.17 25.12 3.79
C CYS A 295 -12.98 25.92 4.77
N PHE A 296 -12.32 26.90 5.36
CA PHE A 296 -13.06 28.05 5.85
C PHE A 296 -13.60 28.82 4.66
N SER A 297 -14.92 28.84 4.54
CA SER A 297 -15.60 29.98 3.93
C SER A 297 -15.50 31.13 4.94
N PRO A 298 -14.90 32.29 4.60
CA PRO A 298 -14.93 33.46 5.46
C PRO A 298 -16.33 34.09 5.41
N SER A 299 -17.34 33.41 5.97
CA SER A 299 -18.68 33.97 6.17
C SER A 299 -18.83 34.67 7.53
N CYS A 300 -17.73 35.08 8.17
CA CYS A 300 -17.77 35.77 9.48
C CYS A 300 -16.87 37.00 9.60
N PHE A 301 -16.29 37.54 8.52
CA PHE A 301 -15.73 38.88 8.54
C PHE A 301 -16.12 39.61 7.24
N GLU A 302 -17.22 40.36 7.31
CA GLU A 302 -17.35 41.55 6.46
C GLU A 302 -16.19 42.48 6.83
N LEU A 303 -15.13 42.50 6.00
CA LEU A 303 -14.47 43.71 5.51
C LEU A 303 -13.19 43.31 4.75
N LEU A 304 -13.13 43.79 3.50
CA LEU A 304 -11.98 43.90 2.60
C LEU A 304 -11.48 42.63 1.89
N CYS A 305 -11.82 42.59 0.59
CA CYS A 305 -11.22 41.78 -0.46
C CYS A 305 -9.69 41.92 -0.50
N ILE A 306 -8.97 40.81 -0.35
CA ILE A 306 -7.71 40.54 -1.06
C ILE A 306 -7.72 39.05 -1.44
N ASP A 307 -7.78 38.76 -2.74
CA ASP A 307 -7.39 37.47 -3.31
C ASP A 307 -5.98 37.12 -2.82
N PHE A 308 -5.79 35.93 -2.24
CA PHE A 308 -4.54 35.26 -1.77
C PHE A 308 -4.65 34.86 -0.29
N LEU A 309 -4.79 33.56 0.00
CA LEU A 309 -4.10 32.83 1.13
C LEU A 309 -4.79 31.56 1.66
N LEU A 310 -5.86 31.02 1.05
CA LEU A 310 -6.45 29.76 1.53
C LEU A 310 -6.30 28.67 0.47
N GLY A 311 -5.43 27.69 0.75
CA GLY A 311 -5.34 26.46 -0.03
C GLY A 311 -6.67 25.71 -0.01
N PHE A 312 -6.95 24.98 -1.09
CA PHE A 312 -8.20 24.27 -1.26
C PHE A 312 -8.12 22.92 -0.56
N CYS A 313 -8.58 22.79 0.68
CA CYS A 313 -8.60 21.48 1.35
C CYS A 313 -9.97 20.81 1.13
N TRP A 314 -10.12 19.93 0.14
CA TRP A 314 -11.30 19.09 -0.15
C TRP A 314 -11.02 18.09 -1.28
N ILE A 315 -11.96 17.19 -1.57
CA ILE A 315 -11.97 16.38 -2.80
C ILE A 315 -13.10 16.87 -3.72
N GLU A 316 -12.76 17.30 -4.93
CA GLU A 316 -13.70 17.62 -6.01
C GLU A 316 -13.80 16.44 -6.96
N TRP A 317 -15.01 15.93 -7.13
CA TRP A 317 -15.30 14.71 -7.86
C TRP A 317 -16.56 14.90 -8.69
N ASP A 318 -16.40 14.88 -10.03
CA ASP A 318 -17.53 15.05 -10.96
C ASP A 318 -18.32 16.36 -10.74
N GLY A 319 -17.62 17.44 -10.39
CA GLY A 319 -18.21 18.73 -10.04
C GLY A 319 -18.86 18.79 -8.65
N GLU A 320 -18.86 17.69 -7.89
CA GLU A 320 -19.31 17.65 -6.50
C GLU A 320 -18.12 17.81 -5.54
N ARG A 321 -18.29 18.59 -4.48
CA ARG A 321 -17.27 18.82 -3.46
C ARG A 321 -17.54 18.00 -2.20
N PHE A 322 -16.51 17.29 -1.75
CA PHE A 322 -16.49 16.49 -0.53
C PHE A 322 -15.55 17.12 0.48
N GLU A 323 -16.14 17.71 1.52
CA GLU A 323 -15.41 18.18 2.70
C GLU A 323 -15.51 17.14 3.81
N PHE A 324 -14.44 17.01 4.58
CA PHE A 324 -14.36 16.02 5.65
C PHE A 324 -13.31 16.44 6.70
N GLN A 325 -13.58 16.11 7.95
CA GLN A 325 -12.71 16.38 9.08
C GLN A 325 -12.43 15.10 9.84
N ASP A 326 -11.15 14.85 10.15
CA ASP A 326 -10.69 13.63 10.82
C ASP A 326 -11.28 12.33 10.24
N ALA A 327 -11.41 12.28 8.90
CA ALA A 327 -11.91 11.11 8.17
C ALA A 327 -10.94 9.94 8.27
N PRO A 328 -11.39 8.71 8.58
CA PRO A 328 -10.53 7.52 8.61
C PRO A 328 -9.75 7.34 7.30
N SER A 329 -8.47 7.03 7.41
CA SER A 329 -7.58 6.90 6.25
C SER A 329 -6.57 5.78 6.41
N TYR A 330 -6.03 5.34 5.27
CA TYR A 330 -5.12 4.21 5.14
C TYR A 330 -4.11 4.47 4.03
N SER A 331 -2.91 3.87 4.13
CA SER A 331 -1.98 3.83 2.99
C SER A 331 -1.06 2.63 2.99
N GLU A 332 -0.72 2.18 1.79
CA GLU A 332 0.19 1.06 1.53
C GLU A 332 0.93 1.25 0.21
N LYS A 333 1.85 0.34 -0.07
CA LYS A 333 2.57 0.31 -1.35
C LYS A 333 3.11 -1.07 -1.70
N ASN A 334 3.41 -1.26 -2.97
CA ASN A 334 3.96 -2.49 -3.55
C ASN A 334 5.14 -2.16 -4.46
N TRP A 335 6.12 -3.04 -4.53
CA TRP A 335 7.22 -2.94 -5.50
C TRP A 335 7.70 -4.30 -5.95
N GLY A 336 8.23 -4.38 -7.16
CA GLY A 336 8.83 -5.58 -7.71
C GLY A 336 8.76 -5.65 -9.22
N GLY A 337 8.77 -6.84 -9.82
CA GLY A 337 8.60 -7.00 -11.27
C GLY A 337 7.15 -6.79 -11.78
N GLY A 338 6.16 -7.05 -10.93
CA GLY A 338 4.72 -6.93 -11.21
C GLY A 338 3.91 -7.39 -9.99
N PHE A 339 2.59 -7.18 -10.00
CA PHE A 339 1.71 -7.74 -8.99
C PHE A 339 1.73 -9.29 -9.01
N PRO A 340 1.34 -9.97 -7.91
CA PRO A 340 1.22 -11.43 -7.88
C PRO A 340 0.30 -11.95 -9.00
N ARG A 341 0.44 -13.23 -9.37
CA ARG A 341 -0.45 -13.83 -10.40
C ARG A 341 -1.92 -13.85 -10.01
N LYS A 342 -2.18 -13.89 -8.70
CA LYS A 342 -3.51 -13.95 -8.09
C LYS A 342 -3.42 -13.35 -6.71
N TRP A 343 -4.34 -12.46 -6.35
CA TRP A 343 -4.37 -11.87 -5.01
C TRP A 343 -5.78 -11.49 -4.57
N PHE A 344 -5.96 -11.41 -3.26
CA PHE A 344 -7.13 -10.80 -2.64
C PHE A 344 -6.67 -9.76 -1.61
N TRP A 345 -7.51 -8.79 -1.34
CA TRP A 345 -7.27 -7.78 -0.32
C TRP A 345 -8.59 -7.32 0.31
N ALA A 346 -8.53 -7.01 1.59
CA ALA A 346 -9.64 -6.49 2.38
C ALA A 346 -9.13 -5.49 3.41
N GLN A 347 -9.74 -4.31 3.48
CA GLN A 347 -9.27 -3.24 4.37
C GLN A 347 -10.44 -2.42 4.88
N CYS A 348 -10.42 -2.10 6.18
CA CYS A 348 -11.43 -1.25 6.77
C CYS A 348 -10.93 -0.47 7.99
N ASN A 349 -11.39 0.78 8.14
CA ASN A 349 -11.19 1.62 9.32
C ASN A 349 -12.50 2.17 9.92
N VAL A 350 -13.65 1.78 9.36
CA VAL A 350 -14.97 2.28 9.74
C VAL A 350 -15.75 1.11 10.29
N PHE A 351 -15.89 1.02 11.60
CA PHE A 351 -16.57 -0.10 12.26
C PHE A 351 -17.62 0.42 13.24
N GLU A 352 -18.71 -0.34 13.33
CA GLU A 352 -19.74 -0.22 14.35
C GLU A 352 -19.58 -1.36 15.38
N GLY A 353 -20.06 -1.15 16.61
CA GLY A 353 -20.08 -2.17 17.66
C GLY A 353 -18.91 -2.11 18.66
N ALA A 354 -18.02 -1.11 18.57
CA ALA A 354 -16.97 -0.89 19.55
C ALA A 354 -16.69 0.62 19.78
N SER A 355 -16.19 0.97 20.96
CA SER A 355 -15.91 2.37 21.36
C SER A 355 -14.49 2.86 21.01
N GLY A 356 -13.69 2.05 20.30
CA GLY A 356 -12.30 2.34 19.97
C GLY A 356 -12.04 2.45 18.46
N LYS A 357 -10.91 3.06 18.09
CA LYS A 357 -10.46 3.09 16.68
C LYS A 357 -9.98 1.72 16.27
N ILE A 358 -10.59 1.19 15.22
CA ILE A 358 -10.26 -0.12 14.66
C ILE A 358 -9.63 0.07 13.29
N SER A 359 -8.56 -0.67 13.03
CA SER A 359 -8.00 -0.82 11.70
C SER A 359 -7.89 -2.28 11.37
N LEU A 360 -8.33 -2.66 10.18
CA LEU A 360 -8.14 -3.98 9.61
C LEU A 360 -7.44 -3.85 8.26
N THR A 361 -6.42 -4.66 8.07
CA THR A 361 -5.88 -5.00 6.76
C THR A 361 -5.71 -6.52 6.67
N ALA A 362 -6.23 -7.13 5.62
CA ALA A 362 -6.02 -8.53 5.29
C ALA A 362 -5.69 -8.66 3.80
N ALA A 363 -4.67 -9.43 3.46
CA ALA A 363 -4.28 -9.63 2.07
C ALA A 363 -3.64 -11.00 1.88
N GLY A 364 -3.72 -11.53 0.66
CA GLY A 364 -3.02 -12.75 0.29
C GLY A 364 -2.75 -12.82 -1.19
N GLY A 365 -1.69 -13.53 -1.55
CA GLY A 365 -1.19 -13.59 -2.92
C GLY A 365 -0.53 -14.92 -3.24
N LEU A 366 -0.67 -15.33 -4.51
CA LEU A 366 0.12 -16.40 -5.11
C LEU A 366 1.40 -15.79 -5.67
N ARG A 367 2.43 -15.76 -4.83
CA ARG A 367 3.72 -15.12 -5.13
C ARG A 367 4.65 -16.11 -5.82
N GLN A 368 5.37 -15.66 -6.85
CA GLN A 368 6.44 -16.44 -7.47
C GLN A 368 7.69 -16.39 -6.58
N LEU A 369 8.27 -17.55 -6.30
CA LEU A 369 9.53 -17.65 -5.57
C LEU A 369 10.73 -17.55 -6.54
N PRO A 370 11.85 -16.96 -6.09
CA PRO A 370 13.09 -16.92 -6.85
C PRO A 370 13.64 -18.34 -7.07
N GLY A 371 13.98 -18.69 -8.32
CA GLY A 371 14.58 -19.99 -8.63
C GLY A 371 14.60 -20.32 -10.13
N LEU A 372 15.29 -21.40 -10.50
CA LEU A 372 15.33 -21.95 -11.87
C LEU A 372 14.00 -22.61 -12.29
N THR A 373 13.14 -22.90 -11.31
CA THR A 373 11.83 -23.54 -11.50
C THR A 373 10.72 -22.54 -11.19
N GLU A 374 9.62 -22.59 -11.94
CA GLU A 374 8.40 -21.81 -11.66
C GLU A 374 7.71 -22.30 -10.38
N THR A 375 8.22 -21.86 -9.23
CA THR A 375 7.68 -22.21 -7.92
C THR A 375 6.83 -21.05 -7.40
N PHE A 376 5.66 -21.38 -6.85
CA PHE A 376 4.74 -20.40 -6.28
C PHE A 376 4.47 -20.74 -4.82
N GLU A 377 4.24 -19.71 -4.01
CA GLU A 377 3.80 -19.86 -2.63
C GLU A 377 2.52 -19.09 -2.36
N ASN A 378 1.72 -19.64 -1.46
CA ASN A 378 0.56 -18.96 -0.90
C ASN A 378 1.01 -18.18 0.33
N THR A 379 1.02 -16.86 0.24
CA THR A 379 1.28 -15.95 1.36
C THR A 379 0.02 -15.17 1.69
N ALA A 380 -0.21 -14.91 2.97
CA ALA A 380 -1.31 -14.08 3.43
C ALA A 380 -1.01 -13.54 4.83
N LEU A 381 -1.66 -12.44 5.17
CA LEU A 381 -1.61 -11.86 6.50
C LEU A 381 -2.93 -11.20 6.88
N ILE A 382 -3.09 -10.99 8.19
CA ILE A 382 -4.12 -10.16 8.80
C ILE A 382 -3.45 -9.30 9.87
N GLY A 383 -3.67 -8.00 9.82
CA GLY A 383 -3.30 -7.06 10.87
C GLY A 383 -4.56 -6.36 11.39
N VAL A 384 -4.76 -6.39 12.71
CA VAL A 384 -5.83 -5.63 13.37
C VAL A 384 -5.27 -4.75 14.46
N HIS A 385 -5.60 -3.47 14.43
CA HIS A 385 -5.37 -2.55 15.55
C HIS A 385 -6.67 -2.34 16.31
N TYR A 386 -6.66 -2.57 17.61
CA TYR A 386 -7.77 -2.28 18.50
C TYR A 386 -7.26 -2.00 19.91
N ASP A 387 -7.79 -0.96 20.55
CA ASP A 387 -7.46 -0.56 21.93
C ASP A 387 -5.95 -0.42 22.20
N GLY A 388 -5.22 0.13 21.23
CA GLY A 388 -3.77 0.33 21.31
C GLY A 388 -2.92 -0.92 21.04
N ILE A 389 -3.54 -2.09 20.88
CA ILE A 389 -2.90 -3.38 20.65
C ILE A 389 -2.91 -3.70 19.15
N PHE A 390 -1.79 -4.24 18.66
CA PHE A 390 -1.66 -4.76 17.31
C PHE A 390 -1.71 -6.30 17.30
N TYR A 391 -2.81 -6.84 16.78
CA TYR A 391 -3.02 -8.26 16.55
C TYR A 391 -2.50 -8.64 15.16
N GLU A 392 -1.31 -9.24 15.13
CA GLU A 392 -0.64 -9.64 13.89
C GLU A 392 -0.78 -11.14 13.63
N PHE A 393 -1.21 -11.50 12.43
CA PHE A 393 -1.26 -12.86 11.92
C PHE A 393 -0.54 -12.89 10.57
N VAL A 394 0.70 -13.36 10.58
CA VAL A 394 1.63 -13.37 9.45
C VAL A 394 2.34 -14.73 9.39
N PRO A 395 2.93 -15.12 8.25
CA PRO A 395 3.39 -16.50 8.07
C PRO A 395 4.49 -16.98 9.05
N TRP A 396 5.21 -16.07 9.71
CA TRP A 396 6.21 -16.42 10.73
C TRP A 396 5.66 -16.51 12.15
N ASN A 397 4.47 -15.97 12.45
CA ASN A 397 3.89 -15.94 13.79
C ASN A 397 2.54 -16.66 13.90
N GLY A 398 1.92 -17.02 12.78
CA GLY A 398 0.59 -17.59 12.71
C GLY A 398 0.33 -18.30 11.38
N VAL A 399 -0.92 -18.70 11.21
CA VAL A 399 -1.41 -19.43 10.05
C VAL A 399 -2.68 -18.75 9.58
N VAL A 400 -2.74 -18.41 8.29
CA VAL A 400 -3.91 -17.81 7.66
C VAL A 400 -4.52 -18.80 6.68
N THR A 401 -5.83 -18.95 6.71
CA THR A 401 -6.64 -19.73 5.77
C THR A 401 -7.69 -18.84 5.15
N TRP A 402 -8.03 -19.11 3.89
CA TRP A 402 -9.04 -18.33 3.18
C TRP A 402 -9.88 -19.17 2.24
N GLU A 403 -11.06 -18.63 1.95
CA GLU A 403 -11.96 -19.02 0.89
C GLU A 403 -12.50 -17.74 0.23
N ILE A 404 -11.98 -17.44 -0.96
CA ILE A 404 -12.31 -16.21 -1.70
C ILE A 404 -13.02 -16.61 -3.00
N ALA A 405 -14.24 -16.10 -3.22
CA ALA A 405 -14.94 -16.31 -4.48
C ALA A 405 -14.26 -15.55 -5.63
N GLN A 406 -14.69 -15.80 -6.86
CA GLN A 406 -14.24 -15.00 -8.01
C GLN A 406 -14.58 -13.51 -7.83
N TRP A 407 -15.70 -13.22 -7.15
CA TRP A 407 -16.10 -11.90 -6.68
C TRP A 407 -17.20 -12.06 -5.62
N GLY A 408 -17.38 -11.05 -4.76
CA GLY A 408 -18.56 -10.94 -3.89
C GLY A 408 -18.47 -11.65 -2.53
N TYR A 409 -17.45 -12.48 -2.28
CA TYR A 409 -17.29 -13.20 -1.00
C TYR A 409 -15.82 -13.41 -0.62
N TRP A 410 -15.49 -13.02 0.61
CA TRP A 410 -14.18 -13.22 1.25
C TRP A 410 -14.41 -13.83 2.63
N ASN A 411 -13.90 -15.04 2.85
CA ASN A 411 -13.82 -15.63 4.18
C ASN A 411 -12.35 -15.88 4.51
N ILE A 412 -11.85 -15.24 5.57
CA ILE A 412 -10.44 -15.31 5.96
C ILE A 412 -10.39 -15.55 7.45
N ALA A 413 -9.65 -16.58 7.86
CA ALA A 413 -9.44 -16.90 9.26
C ALA A 413 -7.96 -17.05 9.54
N ALA A 414 -7.53 -16.69 10.74
CA ALA A 414 -6.16 -16.94 11.16
C ALA A 414 -6.08 -17.28 12.64
N GLU A 415 -5.00 -17.98 13.00
CA GLU A 415 -4.65 -18.23 14.38
C GLU A 415 -3.15 -18.10 14.61
N ASN A 416 -2.79 -17.66 15.81
CA ASN A 416 -1.43 -17.69 16.31
C ASN A 416 -1.41 -18.45 17.66
N LYS A 417 -0.33 -18.30 18.44
CA LYS A 417 -0.19 -18.99 19.73
C LYS A 417 -1.28 -18.62 20.74
N THR A 418 -1.76 -17.37 20.72
CA THR A 418 -2.60 -16.80 21.79
C THR A 418 -3.96 -16.33 21.29
N HIS A 419 -4.13 -16.08 20.00
CA HIS A 419 -5.34 -15.46 19.44
C HIS A 419 -5.85 -16.19 18.19
N MET A 420 -7.13 -16.02 17.93
CA MET A 420 -7.80 -16.39 16.68
C MET A 420 -8.53 -15.16 16.12
N VAL A 421 -8.59 -15.04 14.80
CA VAL A 421 -9.34 -14.00 14.09
C VAL A 421 -10.15 -14.61 12.97
N GLU A 422 -11.36 -14.10 12.78
CA GLU A 422 -12.23 -14.44 11.66
C GLU A 422 -12.76 -13.17 11.00
N LEU A 423 -12.74 -13.20 9.68
CA LEU A 423 -13.19 -12.17 8.79
C LEU A 423 -14.13 -12.79 7.77
N GLU A 424 -15.34 -12.24 7.68
CA GLU A 424 -16.27 -12.55 6.61
C GLU A 424 -16.71 -11.25 5.95
N ALA A 425 -16.55 -11.18 4.63
CA ALA A 425 -16.93 -10.04 3.84
C ALA A 425 -17.76 -10.44 2.64
N THR A 426 -18.75 -9.62 2.31
CA THR A 426 -19.60 -9.77 1.13
C THR A 426 -19.82 -8.43 0.45
N THR A 427 -20.12 -8.47 -0.84
CA THR A 427 -20.65 -7.28 -1.53
C THR A 427 -21.65 -7.69 -2.61
N THR A 428 -22.67 -6.85 -2.80
CA THR A 428 -23.59 -6.92 -3.95
C THR A 428 -23.19 -5.95 -5.05
N ASP A 429 -22.20 -5.08 -4.80
CA ASP A 429 -21.65 -4.18 -5.81
C ASP A 429 -20.97 -4.98 -6.92
N SER A 430 -21.08 -4.51 -8.17
CA SER A 430 -20.43 -5.20 -9.30
C SER A 430 -18.90 -5.10 -9.26
N GLY A 431 -18.36 -4.23 -8.41
CA GLY A 431 -16.96 -3.85 -8.42
C GLY A 431 -16.64 -2.88 -9.55
N THR A 432 -15.52 -2.20 -9.40
CA THR A 432 -14.93 -1.32 -10.41
C THR A 432 -13.61 -1.91 -10.88
N THR A 433 -13.47 -2.09 -12.19
CA THR A 433 -12.23 -2.61 -12.77
C THR A 433 -11.15 -1.53 -12.72
N LEU A 434 -10.06 -1.81 -12.00
CA LEU A 434 -8.88 -0.95 -11.86
C LEU A 434 -7.70 -1.53 -12.64
N ARG A 435 -6.70 -0.69 -12.93
CA ARG A 435 -5.44 -1.18 -13.53
C ARG A 435 -4.41 -1.47 -12.45
N ALA A 436 -3.67 -2.56 -12.64
CA ALA A 436 -2.52 -2.92 -11.82
C ALA A 436 -1.32 -3.25 -12.74
N PRO A 437 -0.07 -2.92 -12.33
CA PRO A 437 1.12 -3.33 -13.07
C PRO A 437 1.28 -4.85 -13.08
N THR A 438 1.20 -5.46 -14.26
CA THR A 438 1.46 -6.88 -14.48
C THR A 438 2.77 -7.10 -15.22
N VAL A 439 3.36 -8.29 -15.05
CA VAL A 439 4.60 -8.65 -15.74
C VAL A 439 4.40 -8.66 -17.26
N GLU A 440 3.23 -9.08 -17.71
CA GLU A 440 2.92 -9.37 -19.12
C GLU A 440 2.40 -8.16 -19.90
N ALA A 441 1.75 -7.20 -19.23
CA ALA A 441 1.02 -6.11 -19.90
C ALA A 441 1.20 -4.73 -19.24
N GLY A 442 2.05 -4.61 -18.22
CA GLY A 442 2.26 -3.37 -17.49
C GLY A 442 1.00 -2.93 -16.75
N LEU A 443 0.80 -1.62 -16.54
CA LEU A 443 -0.42 -1.10 -15.94
C LEU A 443 -1.65 -1.43 -16.81
N THR A 444 -2.39 -2.48 -16.48
CA THR A 444 -3.50 -3.00 -17.30
C THR A 444 -4.72 -3.34 -16.44
N PRO A 445 -5.96 -3.34 -16.97
CA PRO A 445 -7.14 -3.80 -16.23
C PRO A 445 -6.96 -5.25 -15.74
N ALA A 446 -6.69 -5.39 -14.44
CA ALA A 446 -6.30 -6.67 -13.84
C ALA A 446 -6.83 -6.85 -12.41
N CYS A 447 -7.70 -5.94 -11.97
CA CYS A 447 -8.13 -5.82 -10.59
C CYS A 447 -9.58 -5.39 -10.52
N LEU A 448 -10.35 -5.94 -9.59
CA LEU A 448 -11.73 -5.55 -9.30
C LEU A 448 -11.80 -5.12 -7.84
N ASP A 449 -12.25 -3.89 -7.59
CA ASP A 449 -12.26 -3.26 -6.26
C ASP A 449 -13.64 -2.63 -5.97
N THR A 450 -14.05 -2.66 -4.71
CA THR A 450 -15.18 -1.89 -4.19
C THR A 450 -14.90 -1.38 -2.80
N CYS A 451 -15.49 -0.24 -2.42
CA CYS A 451 -15.52 0.27 -1.05
C CYS A 451 -16.87 0.08 -0.35
N LEU A 452 -17.76 -0.71 -0.96
CA LEU A 452 -19.13 -0.99 -0.49
C LEU A 452 -19.24 -2.46 -0.05
N GLY A 453 -18.32 -2.89 0.79
CA GLY A 453 -18.29 -4.23 1.37
C GLY A 453 -18.93 -4.27 2.76
N ASP A 454 -19.83 -5.23 2.95
CA ASP A 454 -20.26 -5.66 4.28
C ASP A 454 -19.20 -6.56 4.89
N LEU A 455 -18.85 -6.32 6.15
CA LEU A 455 -17.74 -6.97 6.82
C LEU A 455 -18.12 -7.32 8.25
N THR A 456 -17.80 -8.53 8.69
CA THR A 456 -17.79 -8.92 10.10
C THR A 456 -16.37 -9.32 10.50
N LEU A 457 -15.88 -8.73 11.58
CA LEU A 457 -14.56 -9.03 12.14
C LEU A 457 -14.71 -9.50 13.59
N LYS A 458 -14.11 -10.65 13.90
CA LYS A 458 -14.11 -11.21 15.25
C LYS A 458 -12.72 -11.64 15.69
N ILE A 459 -12.38 -11.36 16.94
CA ILE A 459 -11.11 -11.75 17.57
C ILE A 459 -11.38 -12.44 18.90
N TRP A 460 -10.69 -13.55 19.15
CA TRP A 460 -10.72 -14.29 20.41
C TRP A 460 -9.32 -14.48 20.98
N GLU A 461 -9.23 -14.47 22.30
CA GLU A 461 -8.13 -15.10 23.03
C GLU A 461 -8.34 -16.63 23.05
N LYS A 462 -7.27 -17.41 22.91
CA LYS A 462 -7.32 -18.88 22.95
C LYS A 462 -7.36 -19.38 24.39
N ASN A 463 -8.17 -20.41 24.63
CA ASN A 463 -8.13 -21.16 25.89
C ASN A 463 -6.86 -22.01 25.98
N VAL A 464 -6.56 -22.55 27.17
CA VAL A 464 -5.45 -23.49 27.41
C VAL A 464 -5.47 -24.70 26.45
N GLY A 465 -6.66 -25.12 25.99
CA GLY A 465 -6.84 -26.19 25.00
C GLY A 465 -6.76 -25.76 23.53
N GLY A 466 -6.42 -24.50 23.24
CA GLY A 466 -6.29 -23.97 21.88
C GLY A 466 -7.60 -23.65 21.15
N SER A 467 -8.75 -23.82 21.79
CA SER A 467 -10.06 -23.42 21.24
C SER A 467 -10.37 -21.93 21.49
N LYS A 468 -11.39 -21.40 20.80
CA LYS A 468 -11.90 -20.04 21.04
C LYS A 468 -12.28 -19.86 22.51
N GLY A 469 -11.61 -18.92 23.17
CA GLY A 469 -11.86 -18.52 24.54
C GLY A 469 -12.63 -17.21 24.61
N LYS A 470 -12.04 -16.22 25.29
CA LYS A 470 -12.66 -14.92 25.50
C LYS A 470 -12.76 -14.14 24.18
N LEU A 471 -13.97 -13.69 23.85
CA LEU A 471 -14.20 -12.77 22.74
C LEU A 471 -13.62 -11.39 23.10
N ILE A 472 -12.74 -10.87 22.25
CA ILE A 472 -12.08 -9.56 22.40
C ILE A 472 -12.80 -8.51 21.57
N LEU A 473 -13.19 -8.86 20.35
CA LEU A 473 -13.80 -7.96 19.37
C LEU A 473 -14.84 -8.71 18.55
N ASP A 474 -16.01 -8.10 18.33
CA ASP A 474 -17.04 -8.53 17.37
C ASP A 474 -17.70 -7.26 16.81
N VAL A 475 -17.32 -6.90 15.58
CA VAL A 475 -17.68 -5.63 14.96
C VAL A 475 -18.07 -5.82 13.51
N LYS A 476 -18.83 -4.85 13.01
CA LYS A 476 -19.31 -4.86 11.63
C LYS A 476 -19.00 -3.55 10.91
N SER A 477 -18.94 -3.61 9.59
CA SER A 477 -18.80 -2.45 8.71
C SER A 477 -19.61 -2.68 7.44
N ASP A 478 -20.13 -1.61 6.84
CA ASP A 478 -20.71 -1.58 5.49
C ASP A 478 -19.85 -0.72 4.53
N MET A 479 -18.60 -0.43 4.92
CA MET A 479 -17.65 0.41 4.18
C MET A 479 -16.28 -0.28 3.98
N ALA A 480 -16.25 -1.61 4.00
CA ALA A 480 -15.01 -2.33 3.74
C ALA A 480 -14.59 -2.18 2.28
N ALA A 481 -13.30 -1.95 2.07
CA ALA A 481 -12.70 -2.03 0.76
C ALA A 481 -12.29 -3.48 0.48
N LEU A 482 -12.76 -4.04 -0.64
CA LEU A 482 -12.64 -5.45 -0.99
C LEU A 482 -12.14 -5.57 -2.42
N GLU A 483 -11.12 -6.39 -2.61
CA GLU A 483 -10.42 -6.50 -3.87
C GLU A 483 -10.08 -7.96 -4.19
N VAL A 484 -10.17 -8.28 -5.48
CA VAL A 484 -9.52 -9.44 -6.10
C VAL A 484 -8.78 -8.99 -7.34
N GLY A 485 -7.65 -9.60 -7.63
CA GLY A 485 -6.95 -9.32 -8.87
C GLY A 485 -6.07 -10.45 -9.37
N GLY A 486 -5.48 -10.17 -10.52
CA GLY A 486 -4.75 -11.12 -11.34
C GLY A 486 -5.71 -12.09 -12.01
N GLY A 487 -5.28 -13.34 -12.15
CA GLY A 487 -6.09 -14.40 -12.71
C GLY A 487 -5.48 -15.04 -13.94
N PRO A 488 -6.30 -15.75 -14.73
CA PRO A 488 -7.75 -15.93 -14.56
C PRO A 488 -8.15 -16.65 -13.25
N TRP A 489 -9.27 -16.23 -12.66
CA TRP A 489 -9.93 -16.94 -11.55
C TRP A 489 -11.00 -17.87 -12.11
N PHE A 490 -10.75 -19.18 -12.11
CA PHE A 490 -11.73 -20.15 -12.64
C PHE A 490 -12.73 -20.65 -11.60
N ASN A 491 -12.33 -20.66 -10.33
CA ASN A 491 -13.10 -21.18 -9.20
C ASN A 491 -12.78 -20.37 -7.94
N THR A 492 -13.59 -20.55 -6.90
CA THR A 492 -13.28 -20.12 -5.52
C THR A 492 -11.87 -20.55 -5.12
N TRP A 493 -11.09 -19.62 -4.63
CA TRP A 493 -9.74 -19.87 -4.13
C TRP A 493 -9.78 -20.23 -2.66
N LYS A 494 -9.60 -21.52 -2.37
CA LYS A 494 -9.33 -21.99 -1.00
C LYS A 494 -7.83 -22.14 -0.82
N GLY A 495 -7.29 -21.61 0.27
CA GLY A 495 -5.86 -21.65 0.51
C GLY A 495 -5.50 -21.53 1.97
N LYS A 496 -4.23 -21.80 2.23
CA LYS A 496 -3.58 -21.70 3.53
C LYS A 496 -2.18 -21.18 3.30
N THR A 497 -1.67 -20.36 4.22
CA THR A 497 -0.27 -19.92 4.19
C THR A 497 0.66 -21.12 4.18
N THR A 498 1.55 -21.17 3.19
CA THR A 498 2.62 -22.17 3.07
C THR A 498 3.94 -21.45 3.05
N THR A 499 4.67 -21.47 4.16
CA THR A 499 6.04 -20.91 4.19
C THR A 499 7.03 -22.06 4.36
N PRO A 500 7.96 -22.25 3.42
CA PRO A 500 9.05 -23.19 3.59
C PRO A 500 9.76 -22.96 4.94
N GLU A 501 10.05 -24.03 5.70
CA GLU A 501 10.63 -23.92 7.05
C GLU A 501 11.96 -23.14 7.07
N VAL A 502 12.73 -23.18 5.97
CA VAL A 502 13.96 -22.40 5.81
C VAL A 502 13.67 -20.89 5.76
N ILE A 503 12.64 -20.47 5.01
CA ILE A 503 12.23 -19.07 4.92
C ILE A 503 11.64 -18.60 6.25
N LYS A 504 10.81 -19.44 6.88
CA LYS A 504 10.23 -19.17 8.19
C LYS A 504 11.30 -18.97 9.27
N SER A 505 12.32 -19.83 9.29
CA SER A 505 13.45 -19.71 10.22
C SER A 505 14.26 -18.43 9.98
N ALA A 506 14.52 -18.09 8.71
CA ALA A 506 15.25 -16.86 8.35
C ALA A 506 14.47 -15.58 8.71
N LEU A 507 13.15 -15.56 8.49
CA LEU A 507 12.29 -14.42 8.83
C LEU A 507 12.15 -14.21 10.35
N GLN A 508 12.34 -15.26 11.15
CA GLN A 508 12.33 -15.18 12.61
C GLN A 508 13.64 -14.65 13.21
N VAL A 509 14.73 -14.56 12.44
CA VAL A 509 15.98 -13.96 12.92
C VAL A 509 15.81 -12.43 12.96
N PRO A 510 15.87 -11.79 14.14
CA PRO A 510 15.71 -10.36 14.25
C PRO A 510 16.96 -9.65 13.73
N ILE A 511 16.90 -9.17 12.49
CA ILE A 511 17.94 -8.31 11.93
C ILE A 511 17.49 -6.85 12.08
N ASP A 512 18.18 -6.07 12.91
CA ASP A 512 17.94 -4.63 13.04
C ASP A 512 18.63 -3.87 11.90
N VAL A 513 18.01 -3.91 10.72
CA VAL A 513 18.50 -3.23 9.51
C VAL A 513 18.72 -1.74 9.77
N GLU A 514 17.82 -1.10 10.53
CA GLU A 514 17.94 0.31 10.92
C GLU A 514 19.17 0.57 11.79
N GLY A 515 19.44 -0.29 12.77
CA GLY A 515 20.63 -0.20 13.62
C GLY A 515 21.95 -0.39 12.84
N ILE A 516 21.98 -1.32 11.88
CA ILE A 516 23.15 -1.58 11.02
C ILE A 516 23.53 -0.34 10.22
N PHE A 517 22.53 0.31 9.60
CA PHE A 517 22.78 1.48 8.76
C PHE A 517 22.74 2.82 9.51
N GLY A 518 22.41 2.82 10.81
CA GLY A 518 22.32 4.05 11.61
C GLY A 518 23.62 4.86 11.66
N LEU A 519 24.78 4.20 11.62
CA LEU A 519 26.10 4.83 11.61
C LEU A 519 26.53 5.34 10.22
N ALA A 520 25.92 4.85 9.14
CA ALA A 520 26.20 5.25 7.77
C ALA A 520 24.92 5.29 6.91
N PRO A 521 24.01 6.26 7.15
CA PRO A 521 22.71 6.31 6.46
C PRO A 521 22.81 6.40 4.93
N PHE A 522 23.92 6.93 4.41
CA PHE A 522 24.19 7.04 2.96
C PHE A 522 24.42 5.67 2.29
N LEU A 523 24.79 4.63 3.05
CA LEU A 523 24.92 3.26 2.56
C LEU A 523 23.60 2.50 2.55
N LYS A 524 22.51 3.08 3.09
CA LYS A 524 21.19 2.44 3.06
C LYS A 524 20.80 2.12 1.62
N PRO A 525 20.37 0.88 1.32
CA PRO A 525 19.67 0.56 0.09
C PRO A 525 18.48 1.50 -0.15
N PRO A 526 18.07 1.69 -1.42
CA PRO A 526 16.85 2.43 -1.73
C PRO A 526 15.63 1.85 -1.00
N GLY A 527 14.74 2.72 -0.55
CA GLY A 527 13.50 2.36 0.12
C GLY A 527 13.59 2.22 1.64
N LEU A 528 14.76 1.89 2.19
CA LEU A 528 15.03 1.76 3.63
C LEU A 528 15.06 3.11 4.37
#